data_AF-A0A6P0IHZ2-F1
#
_entry.id   AF-A0A6P0IHZ2-F1
#
_cell.length_a   1.000
_cell.length_b   1.000
_cell.length_c   1.000
_cell.angle_alpha   90.00
_cell.angle_beta   90.00
_cell.angle_gamma   90.00
#
_symmetry.space_group_name_H-M   'P 1'
#
loop_
_entity.id
_entity.type
_entity.pdbx_description
1 polymer ?
#
loop_
_entity_poly.entity_id
_entity_poly.type
_entity_poly.pdbx_seq_one_letter_code
_entity_poly.pdbx_strand_id
1 'polypeptide(L)' 'LMSRAEYSEEVAARIDQQVRQIVEHCHQEARDIIRQNRDAVDRLVDLLIEKETIDGDEFRQIVAEYTDVPEKPQYVPQL' A
#
# COMPACT_ATOMS: atom_id res chain seq x y z
N LEU A 1 -12.36 -42.37 0.26
CA LEU A 1 -12.50 -41.59 -0.99
C LEU A 1 -13.16 -40.28 -0.62
N MET A 2 -12.39 -39.19 -0.55
CA MET A 2 -12.96 -37.85 -0.28
C MET A 2 -13.79 -37.41 -1.48
N SER A 3 -14.90 -36.73 -1.22
CA SER A 3 -15.79 -36.22 -2.25
C SER A 3 -15.19 -34.98 -2.94
N ARG A 4 -15.55 -34.75 -4.20
CA ARG A 4 -15.11 -33.57 -4.97
C ARG A 4 -15.50 -32.24 -4.29
N ALA A 5 -16.57 -32.25 -3.50
CA ALA A 5 -17.03 -31.11 -2.72
C ALA A 5 -16.07 -30.78 -1.56
N GLU A 6 -15.65 -31.80 -0.78
CA GLU A 6 -14.68 -31.62 0.32
C GLU A 6 -13.34 -31.07 -0.19
N TYR A 7 -12.87 -31.54 -1.35
CA TYR A 7 -11.67 -30.98 -2.00
C TYR A 7 -11.86 -29.51 -2.40
N SER A 8 -13.04 -29.13 -2.88
CA SER A 8 -13.35 -27.75 -3.26
C SER A 8 -13.41 -26.82 -2.05
N GLU A 9 -13.94 -27.29 -0.93
CA GLU A 9 -13.99 -26.52 0.33
C GLU A 9 -12.60 -26.32 0.94
N GLU A 10 -11.76 -27.36 0.95
CA GLU A 10 -10.39 -27.25 1.43
C GLU A 10 -9.56 -26.28 0.57
N VAL A 11 -9.73 -26.35 -0.76
CA VAL A 11 -9.05 -25.43 -1.69
C VAL A 11 -9.55 -24.00 -1.51
N ALA A 12 -10.87 -23.79 -1.36
CA ALA A 12 -11.43 -22.46 -1.10
C ALA A 12 -10.91 -21.87 0.22
N ALA A 13 -10.89 -22.67 1.30
CA ALA A 13 -10.37 -22.23 2.60
C ALA A 13 -8.89 -21.82 2.53
N ARG A 14 -8.08 -22.55 1.75
CA ARG A 14 -6.67 -22.19 1.49
C ARG A 14 -6.55 -20.87 0.73
N ILE A 15 -7.38 -20.66 -0.28
CA ILE A 15 -7.40 -19.40 -1.05
C ILE A 15 -7.75 -18.23 -0.13
N ASP A 16 -8.82 -18.34 0.65
CA ASP A 16 -9.25 -17.28 1.57
C ASP A 16 -8.16 -16.95 2.60
N GLN A 17 -7.47 -17.97 3.11
CA GLN A 17 -6.33 -17.78 4.00
C GLN A 17 -5.20 -16.99 3.32
N GLN A 18 -4.84 -17.32 2.07
CA GLN A 18 -3.79 -16.61 1.34
C GLN A 18 -4.20 -15.17 1.04
N VAL A 19 -5.44 -14.93 0.62
CA VAL A 19 -5.96 -13.57 0.39
C VAL A 19 -5.87 -12.74 1.68
N ARG A 20 -6.27 -13.32 2.81
CA ARG A 20 -6.16 -12.66 4.11
C ARG A 20 -4.73 -12.30 4.47
N GLN A 21 -3.79 -13.23 4.29
CA GLN A 21 -2.37 -12.99 4.56
C GLN A 21 -1.80 -11.85 3.71
N ILE A 22 -2.16 -11.80 2.42
CA ILE A 22 -1.75 -10.72 1.52
C ILE A 22 -2.28 -9.38 2.02
N VAL A 23 -3.57 -9.30 2.36
CA VAL A 23 -4.19 -8.06 2.85
C VAL A 23 -3.55 -7.59 4.15
N GLU A 24 -3.35 -8.51 5.12
CA GLU A 24 -2.72 -8.20 6.39
C GLU A 24 -1.28 -7.72 6.22
N HIS A 25 -0.52 -8.35 5.32
CA HIS A 25 0.84 -7.95 4.98
C HIS A 25 0.88 -6.54 4.38
N CYS A 26 0.11 -6.27 3.32
CA CYS A 26 0.09 -4.96 2.68
C CYS A 26 -0.41 -3.86 3.63
N HIS A 27 -1.35 -4.18 4.52
CA HIS A 27 -1.81 -3.23 5.53
C HIS A 27 -0.69 -2.89 6.53
N GLN A 28 0.06 -3.89 6.98
CA GLN A 28 1.18 -3.68 7.89
C GLN A 28 2.29 -2.87 7.21
N GLU A 29 2.65 -3.20 5.96
CA GLU A 29 3.61 -2.42 5.17
C GLU A 29 3.18 -0.96 5.02
N ALA A 30 1.93 -0.70 4.66
CA ALA A 30 1.42 0.67 4.54
C ALA A 30 1.53 1.44 5.86
N ARG A 31 1.20 0.81 7.00
CA ARG A 31 1.36 1.42 8.32
C ARG A 31 2.81 1.73 8.64
N ASP A 32 3.72 0.83 8.30
CA ASP A 32 5.14 1.02 8.57
C ASP A 32 5.74 2.13 7.70
N ILE A 33 5.34 2.22 6.43
CA ILE A 33 5.71 3.34 5.55
C ILE A 33 5.25 4.68 6.16
N ILE A 34 3.99 4.78 6.59
CA ILE A 34 3.47 6.01 7.21
C ILE A 34 4.23 6.36 8.49
N ARG A 35 4.52 5.36 9.33
CA ARG A 35 5.23 5.55 10.60
C ARG A 35 6.68 5.97 10.42
N GLN A 36 7.38 5.36 9.46
CA GLN A 36 8.77 5.68 9.16
C GLN A 36 8.93 7.09 8.59
N ASN A 37 7.89 7.61 7.93
CA ASN A 37 7.86 8.94 7.33
C ASN A 37 6.97 9.91 8.11
N ARG A 38 6.84 9.74 9.44
CA ARG A 38 5.90 10.49 10.27
C ARG A 38 6.07 12.00 10.16
N ASP A 39 7.30 12.47 10.13
CA ASP A 39 7.63 13.90 10.03
C ASP A 39 7.15 14.51 8.71
N ALA A 40 7.31 13.77 7.59
CA ALA A 40 6.79 14.17 6.29
C ALA A 40 5.26 14.26 6.31
N VAL A 41 4.59 13.28 6.94
CA VAL A 41 3.13 13.28 7.07
C VAL A 41 2.64 14.45 7.89
N ASP A 42 3.28 14.76 9.03
CA ASP A 42 2.90 15.91 9.85
C ASP A 42 3.06 17.23 9.09
N ARG A 43 4.15 17.39 8.34
CA ARG A 43 4.34 18.56 7.49
C ARG A 43 3.25 18.71 6.42
N LEU A 44 2.87 17.61 5.78
CA LEU A 44 1.81 17.59 4.77
C LEU A 44 0.44 17.91 5.39
N VAL A 45 0.16 17.41 6.60
CA VAL A 45 -1.08 17.69 7.32
C VAL A 45 -1.18 19.17 7.67
N ASP A 46 -0.12 19.77 8.21
CA ASP A 46 -0.09 21.21 8.51
C ASP A 46 -0.36 22.04 7.25
N LEU A 47 0.27 21.66 6.13
CA LEU A 47 0.08 22.34 4.85
C LEU A 47 -1.35 22.17 4.31
N LEU A 48 -1.97 21.00 4.46
CA LEU A 48 -3.36 20.76 4.07
C LEU A 48 -4.34 21.53 4.95
N ILE A 49 -4.03 21.74 6.23
CA ILE A 49 -4.86 22.58 7.11
C ILE A 49 -4.87 24.03 6.60
N GLU A 50 -3.73 24.52 6.10
CA GLU A 50 -3.62 25.89 5.59
C GLU A 50 -4.20 26.08 4.18
N LYS A 51 -3.93 25.12 3.27
CA LYS A 51 -4.24 25.26 1.84
C LYS A 51 -5.47 24.48 1.37
N GLU A 52 -6.00 23.57 2.19
CA GLU A 52 -7.05 22.58 1.88
C GLU A 52 -6.70 21.57 0.77
N THR A 53 -5.83 21.90 -0.19
CA THR A 53 -5.40 21.05 -1.29
C THR A 53 -3.92 21.29 -1.60
N ILE A 54 -3.21 20.22 -1.97
CA ILE A 54 -1.80 20.24 -2.40
C ILE A 54 -1.72 19.58 -3.77
N ASP A 55 -0.92 20.15 -4.67
CA ASP A 55 -0.66 19.54 -5.98
C ASP A 55 0.27 18.32 -5.87
N GLY A 56 0.14 17.37 -6.81
CA GLY A 56 0.97 16.16 -6.79
C GLY A 56 2.47 16.42 -6.89
N ASP A 57 2.91 17.46 -7.60
CA ASP A 57 4.32 17.84 -7.70
C ASP A 57 4.83 18.45 -6.39
N GLU A 58 4.02 19.33 -5.76
CA GLU A 58 4.33 19.92 -4.46
C GLU A 58 4.43 18.83 -3.37
N PHE A 59 3.49 17.88 -3.36
CA PHE A 59 3.54 16.72 -2.48
C PHE A 59 4.85 15.93 -2.64
N ARG A 60 5.23 15.61 -3.89
CA ARG A 60 6.45 14.86 -4.18
C ARG A 60 7.71 15.59 -3.73
N GLN A 61 7.77 16.92 -3.93
CA GLN A 61 8.89 17.73 -3.46
C GLN A 61 9.02 17.68 -1.94
N ILE A 62 7.91 17.86 -1.22
CA ILE A 62 7.91 17.81 0.25
C ILE A 62 8.36 16.43 0.73
N VAL A 63 7.82 15.34 0.18
CA VAL A 63 8.19 13.98 0.61
C VAL A 63 9.66 13.68 0.31
N ALA A 64 10.19 14.15 -0.82
CA ALA A 64 11.59 13.96 -1.21
C ALA A 64 12.59 14.64 -0.25
N GLU A 65 12.16 15.59 0.58
CA GLU A 65 13.00 16.17 1.63
C GLU A 65 13.24 15.21 2.81
N TYR A 66 12.37 14.23 3.02
CA TYR A 66 12.41 13.32 4.18
C TYR A 66 12.80 11.89 3.81
N THR A 67 12.55 11.46 2.56
CA THR A 67 12.82 10.10 2.12
C THR A 67 13.06 10.02 0.62
N ASP A 68 13.73 8.95 0.19
CA ASP A 68 13.89 8.68 -1.24
C ASP A 68 12.55 8.22 -1.81
N VAL A 69 12.08 8.92 -2.86
CA VAL A 69 10.80 8.63 -3.49
C VAL A 69 11.06 7.65 -4.63
N PRO A 70 10.65 6.36 -4.50
CA PRO A 70 10.91 5.38 -5.54
C PRO A 70 10.18 5.76 -6.83
N GLU A 71 10.87 5.68 -7.96
CA GLU A 71 10.22 5.80 -9.25
C GLU A 71 9.26 4.62 -9.45
N LYS A 72 7.99 4.92 -9.74
CA LYS A 72 7.01 3.88 -10.03
C LYS A 72 7.42 3.17 -11.32
N PRO A 73 7.75 1.86 -11.30
CA PRO A 73 8.04 1.16 -12.53
C PRO A 73 6.77 1.17 -13.40
N GLN A 74 6.86 1.82 -14.56
CA GLN A 74 5.80 1.73 -15.56
C GLN A 74 5.79 0.32 -16.12
N TYR A 75 4.73 -0.42 -15.83
CA TYR A 75 4.48 -1.69 -16.49
C TYR A 75 4.18 -1.40 -17.97
N VAL A 76 5.15 -1.72 -18.83
CA VAL A 76 4.97 -1.81 -20.27
C VAL A 76 4.56 -3.26 -20.57
N PRO A 77 3.32 -3.53 -20.98
CA PRO A 77 2.94 -4.87 -21.40
C PRO A 77 3.83 -5.26 -22.58
N GLN A 78 4.57 -6.35 -22.45
CA GLN A 78 5.24 -6.99 -23.59
C GLN A 78 4.16 -7.73 -24.37
N LEU A 79 3.77 -7.19 -25.53
CA LEU A 79 2.91 -7.86 -26.51
C LEU A 79 3.69 -8.95 -27.24
#